data_AF-A0A8H3QUF8-F1
#
_entry.id   AF-A0A8H3QUF8-F1
#
_cell.length_a   1.000
_cell.length_b   1.000
_cell.length_c   1.000
_cell.angle_alpha   90.00
_cell.angle_beta   90.00
_cell.angle_gamma   90.00
#
_symmetry.space_group_name_H-M   'P 1'
#
loop_
_entity.id
_entity.type
_entity.pdbx_description
1 polymer ?
#
loop_
_entity_poly.entity_id
_entity_poly.type
_entity_poly.pdbx_seq_one_letter_code
_entity_poly.pdbx_strand_id
1 'polypeptide(L)'
;MCPELEFALKEFVLRYQHQTILSDAILIEKAKLLASELGVPEDTLQFSSSWLQGFKKRNRIRQKKLHGEAASSDQTAIDEALPLLRSKCASYPLERIYNMDKTGLFYQ
;
A
#
# COMPACT_ATOMS: atom_id res chain seq x y z
N MET A 1 0.41 1.94 27.78
CA MET A 1 1.13 1.81 26.49
C MET A 1 2.49 2.45 26.68
N CYS A 2 3.58 1.80 26.27
CA CYS A 2 4.93 2.36 26.33
C CYS A 2 5.01 3.59 25.39
N PRO A 3 5.19 4.83 25.90
CA PRO A 3 5.22 6.03 25.08
C PRO A 3 6.35 6.03 24.04
N GLU A 4 7.48 5.43 24.39
CA GLU A 4 8.67 5.29 23.54
C GLU A 4 8.34 4.44 22.31
N LEU A 5 7.65 3.32 22.52
CA LEU A 5 7.19 2.44 21.44
C LEU A 5 6.18 3.14 20.53
N GLU A 6 5.22 3.88 21.11
CA GLU A 6 4.23 4.62 20.33
C GLU A 6 4.89 5.72 19.48
N PHE A 7 5.88 6.43 20.03
CA PHE A 7 6.66 7.43 19.30
C PHE A 7 7.49 6.80 18.18
N ALA A 8 8.25 5.74 18.46
CA ALA A 8 9.10 5.07 17.47
C ALA A 8 8.29 4.49 16.30
N LEU A 9 7.13 3.88 16.59
CA LEU A 9 6.27 3.35 15.55
C LEU A 9 5.63 4.46 14.72
N LYS A 10 5.29 5.60 15.33
CA LYS A 10 4.78 6.77 14.61
C LYS A 10 5.84 7.34 13.66
N GLU A 11 7.08 7.51 14.13
CA GLU A 11 8.22 7.93 13.31
C GLU A 11 8.42 7.01 12.09
N PHE A 12 8.34 5.70 12.32
CA PHE A 12 8.39 4.72 11.24
C PHE A 12 7.29 4.95 10.19
N VAL A 13 6.05 5.15 10.62
CA VAL A 13 4.94 5.43 9.69
C VAL A 13 5.20 6.72 8.89
N LEU A 14 5.59 7.80 9.57
CA LEU A 14 5.84 9.09 8.92
C LEU A 14 6.95 9.02 7.87
N ARG A 15 8.01 8.24 8.14
CA ARG A 15 9.15 8.09 7.23
C ARG A 15 8.81 7.31 5.97
N TYR A 16 7.94 6.30 6.07
CA TYR A 16 7.71 5.35 4.97
C TYR A 16 6.35 5.48 4.28
N GLN A 17 5.39 6.24 4.83
CA GLN A 17 4.04 6.40 4.25
C GLN A 17 4.00 6.92 2.81
N HIS A 18 5.05 7.60 2.35
CA HIS A 18 5.15 8.13 0.98
C HIS A 18 5.99 7.25 0.05
N GLN A 19 6.73 6.28 0.60
CA GLN A 19 7.64 5.43 -0.16
C GLN A 19 7.03 4.06 -0.47
N THR A 20 6.16 3.58 0.42
CA THR A 20 5.58 2.24 0.29
C THR A 20 4.22 2.15 1.00
N ILE A 21 3.50 1.09 0.66
CA ILE A 21 2.21 0.76 1.26
C ILE A 21 2.48 0.09 2.61
N LEU A 22 2.13 0.77 3.69
CA LEU A 22 2.24 0.23 5.04
C LEU A 22 0.95 -0.54 5.38
N SER A 23 0.99 -1.85 5.20
CA SER A 23 -0.10 -2.76 5.59
C SER A 23 -0.15 -2.95 7.10
N ASP A 24 -1.31 -3.37 7.61
CA ASP A 24 -1.51 -3.65 9.03
C ASP A 24 -0.54 -4.71 9.57
N ALA A 25 -0.23 -5.73 8.74
CA ALA A 25 0.76 -6.75 9.07
C ALA A 25 2.17 -6.15 9.23
N ILE A 26 2.58 -5.27 8.32
CA ILE A 26 3.88 -4.57 8.41
C ILE A 26 3.96 -3.74 9.69
N LEU A 27 2.88 -3.03 10.04
CA LEU A 27 2.84 -2.22 11.26
C LEU A 27 2.91 -3.07 12.53
N ILE A 28 2.23 -4.22 12.55
CA ILE A 28 2.28 -5.15 13.69
C ILE A 28 3.68 -5.74 13.85
N GLU A 29 4.27 -6.25 12.77
CA GLU A 29 5.62 -6.83 12.82
C GLU A 29 6.66 -5.79 13.22
N LYS A 30 6.56 -4.56 12.68
CA LYS A 30 7.48 -3.48 13.10
C LYS A 30 7.29 -3.09 14.56
N ALA A 31 6.05 -3.10 15.07
CA ALA A 31 5.77 -2.83 16.48
C ALA A 31 6.37 -3.89 17.41
N LYS A 32 6.31 -5.18 17.04
CA LYS A 32 6.95 -6.27 17.80
C LYS A 32 8.47 -6.11 17.85
N LEU A 33 9.08 -5.83 16.70
CA LEU A 33 10.53 -5.60 16.62
C LEU A 33 10.96 -4.44 17.53
N LEU A 34 10.27 -3.30 17.44
CA LEU A 34 10.55 -2.14 18.28
C LEU A 34 10.34 -2.43 19.77
N ALA A 35 9.32 -3.22 20.11
CA ALA A 35 9.07 -3.60 21.50
C ALA A 35 10.20 -4.48 22.06
N SER A 36 10.71 -5.42 21.26
CA SER A 36 11.88 -6.24 21.61
C SER A 36 13.14 -5.38 21.78
N GLU A 37 13.40 -4.46 20.85
CA GLU A 37 14.54 -3.52 20.92
C GLU A 37 14.48 -2.61 22.16
N LEU A 38 13.28 -2.21 22.59
CA LEU A 38 13.05 -1.37 23.77
C LEU A 38 12.95 -2.18 25.07
N GLY A 39 13.07 -3.51 25.02
CA GLY A 39 12.98 -4.38 26.20
C GLY A 39 11.56 -4.44 26.81
N VAL A 40 10.53 -4.15 26.03
CA VAL A 40 9.13 -4.28 26.47
C VAL A 40 8.77 -5.77 26.51
N PRO A 41 8.32 -6.31 27.67
CA PRO A 41 7.99 -7.71 27.79
C PRO A 41 6.82 -8.08 26.88
N GLU A 42 6.92 -9.23 26.21
CA GLU A 42 5.96 -9.71 25.21
C GLU A 42 4.52 -9.83 25.76
N ASP A 43 4.39 -10.18 27.04
CA ASP A 43 3.11 -10.31 27.75
C ASP A 43 2.43 -8.97 28.08
N THR A 44 3.17 -7.86 27.95
CA THR A 44 2.68 -6.52 28.33
C THR A 44 1.79 -5.91 27.25
N LEU A 45 1.99 -6.29 25.99
CA LEU A 45 1.29 -5.70 24.84
C LEU A 45 0.86 -6.78 23.85
N GLN A 46 -0.45 -7.03 23.82
CA GLN A 46 -1.04 -7.77 22.71
C GLN A 46 -1.15 -6.85 21.49
N PHE A 47 -0.33 -7.09 20.47
CA PHE A 47 -0.37 -6.45 19.15
C PHE A 47 -1.59 -6.91 18.31
N SER A 48 -2.76 -6.90 18.94
CA SER A 48 -4.03 -7.25 18.33
C SER A 48 -4.46 -6.21 17.29
N SER A 49 -5.42 -6.59 16.44
CA SER A 49 -6.07 -5.67 15.52
C SER A 49 -6.68 -4.46 16.24
N SER A 50 -7.29 -4.67 17.42
CA SER A 50 -7.87 -3.61 18.26
C SER A 50 -6.82 -2.62 18.76
N TRP A 51 -5.66 -3.12 19.18
CA TRP A 51 -4.53 -2.27 19.58
C TRP A 51 -4.05 -1.40 18.42
N LEU A 52 -3.89 -1.99 17.23
CA LEU A 52 -3.46 -1.26 16.03
C LEU A 52 -4.48 -0.20 15.61
N GLN A 53 -5.78 -0.51 15.68
CA GLN A 53 -6.84 0.48 15.45
C GLN A 53 -6.76 1.65 16.43
N GLY A 54 -6.51 1.38 17.71
CA GLY A 54 -6.27 2.40 18.72
C GLY A 54 -5.06 3.27 18.40
N PHE A 55 -3.94 2.67 18.02
CA PHE A 55 -2.73 3.37 17.58
C PHE A 55 -3.00 4.29 16.39
N LYS A 56 -3.65 3.77 15.35
CA LYS A 56 -4.03 4.55 14.17
C LYS A 56 -4.93 5.73 14.53
N LYS A 57 -5.93 5.50 15.39
CA LYS A 57 -6.87 6.53 15.84
C LYS A 57 -6.16 7.65 16.60
N ARG A 58 -5.29 7.33 17.56
CA ARG A 58 -4.53 8.32 18.34
C ARG A 58 -3.57 9.13 17.47
N ASN A 59 -2.98 8.49 16.46
CA ASN A 59 -2.02 9.13 15.57
C ASN A 59 -2.64 9.70 14.28
N ARG A 60 -3.97 9.70 14.16
CA ARG A 60 -4.72 10.17 12.97
C ARG A 60 -4.28 9.49 11.66
N ILE A 61 -3.79 8.26 11.74
CA ILE A 61 -3.38 7.45 10.59
C ILE A 61 -4.64 6.90 9.93
N ARG A 62 -4.86 7.24 8.66
CA ARG A 62 -6.02 6.78 7.89
C ARG A 62 -5.59 5.69 6.92
N GLN A 63 -6.39 4.63 6.85
CA GLN A 63 -6.28 3.64 5.80
C GLN A 63 -6.82 4.24 4.49
N LYS A 64 -6.01 4.24 3.44
CA LYS A 64 -6.47 4.58 2.09
C LYS A 64 -6.67 3.30 1.30
N LYS A 65 -7.81 3.17 0.61
CA LYS A 65 -7.91 2.18 -0.47
C LYS A 65 -7.01 2.66 -1.60
N LEU A 66 -6.08 1.82 -2.01
CA LEU A 66 -5.34 2.04 -3.23
C LEU A 66 -6.30 1.77 -4.37
N HIS A 67 -6.63 2.82 -5.11
CA HIS A 67 -7.27 2.65 -6.41
C HIS A 67 -6.18 2.21 -7.40
N GLY A 68 -6.52 1.31 -8.32
CA GLY A 68 -5.58 0.90 -9.38
C GLY A 68 -5.17 2.09 -10.26
N GLU A 69 -4.15 1.89 -11.09
CA GLU A 69 -3.53 2.93 -11.95
C GLU A 69 -4.55 3.75 -12.77
N ALA A 70 -5.69 3.14 -13.11
CA ALA A 70 -6.81 3.78 -13.79
C ALA A 70 -7.33 5.05 -13.09
N ALA A 71 -7.18 5.17 -11.77
CA ALA A 71 -7.63 6.34 -11.00
C ALA A 71 -6.61 7.51 -10.98
N SER A 72 -5.38 7.29 -11.46
CA SER A 72 -4.32 8.31 -11.52
C SER A 72 -4.01 8.77 -12.95
N SER A 73 -4.77 8.28 -13.94
CA SER A 73 -4.52 8.59 -15.34
C SER A 73 -5.03 9.98 -15.71
N ASP A 74 -4.25 10.74 -16.47
CA ASP A 74 -4.66 12.05 -16.99
C ASP A 74 -5.71 11.84 -18.09
N GLN A 75 -6.93 12.26 -17.81
CA GLN A 75 -8.06 12.10 -18.72
C GLN A 75 -7.80 12.79 -20.06
N THR A 76 -7.11 13.93 -20.06
CA THR A 76 -6.77 14.69 -21.27
C THR A 76 -5.82 13.90 -22.16
N ALA A 77 -4.76 13.34 -21.55
CA ALA A 77 -3.80 12.49 -22.26
C ALA A 77 -4.45 11.20 -22.78
N ILE A 78 -5.41 10.63 -22.04
CA ILE A 78 -6.21 9.48 -22.49
C ILE A 78 -7.06 9.85 -23.70
N ASP A 79 -7.76 10.98 -23.65
CA ASP A 79 -8.67 11.42 -24.71
C ASP A 79 -7.92 11.70 -26.03
N GLU A 80 -6.67 12.17 -25.95
CA GLU A 80 -5.80 12.35 -27.12
C GLU A 80 -5.20 11.02 -27.63
N ALA A 81 -4.81 10.11 -26.72
CA ALA A 81 -4.13 8.87 -27.09
C ALA A 81 -5.10 7.81 -27.65
N LEU A 82 -6.33 7.74 -27.14
CA LEU A 82 -7.32 6.71 -27.50
C LEU A 82 -7.66 6.65 -29.00
N PRO A 83 -7.95 7.77 -29.68
CA PRO A 83 -8.23 7.77 -31.12
C PRO A 83 -7.02 7.26 -31.94
N LEU A 84 -5.81 7.66 -31.54
CA LEU A 84 -4.57 7.27 -32.21
C LEU A 84 -4.32 5.76 -32.08
N LEU A 85 -4.55 5.22 -30.89
CA LEU A 85 -4.43 3.80 -30.58
C LEU A 85 -5.46 2.97 -31.36
N ARG A 86 -6.72 3.43 -31.39
CA ARG A 86 -7.79 2.79 -32.19
C ARG A 86 -7.46 2.75 -33.68
N SER A 87 -6.95 3.87 -34.22
CA SER A 87 -6.54 3.95 -35.63
C SER A 87 -5.42 2.95 -35.94
N LYS A 88 -4.40 2.85 -35.08
CA LYS A 88 -3.32 1.85 -35.23
C LYS A 88 -3.85 0.42 -35.13
N CYS A 89 -4.71 0.13 -34.15
CA CYS A 89 -5.31 -1.19 -33.97
C CYS A 89 -6.20 -1.61 -35.14
N ALA A 90 -6.88 -0.67 -35.80
CA ALA A 90 -7.72 -0.98 -36.96
C ALA A 90 -6.95 -1.59 -38.15
N SER A 91 -5.63 -1.40 -38.20
CA SER A 91 -4.76 -2.03 -39.22
C SER A 91 -4.47 -3.51 -38.96
N TYR A 92 -4.86 -4.04 -37.80
CA TYR A 92 -4.65 -5.43 -37.41
C TYR A 92 -5.99 -6.16 -37.27
N PRO A 93 -6.07 -7.44 -37.68
CA PRO A 93 -7.21 -8.28 -37.34
C PRO A 93 -7.31 -8.46 -35.83
N LEU A 94 -8.54 -8.60 -35.30
CA LEU A 94 -8.81 -8.71 -33.86
C LEU A 94 -7.99 -9.81 -33.17
N GLU A 95 -7.75 -10.92 -33.87
CA GLU A 95 -6.94 -12.06 -33.39
C GLU A 95 -5.48 -11.69 -33.07
N ARG A 96 -4.98 -10.57 -33.59
CA ARG A 96 -3.63 -10.05 -33.37
C ARG A 96 -3.56 -8.87 -32.40
N ILE A 97 -4.68 -8.52 -31.77
CA ILE A 97 -4.74 -7.46 -30.76
C ILE A 97 -4.81 -8.13 -29.38
N TYR A 98 -3.68 -8.11 -28.67
CA TYR A 98 -3.57 -8.71 -27.33
C TYR A 98 -3.62 -7.63 -26.25
N ASN A 99 -4.45 -7.81 -25.22
CA ASN A 99 -4.40 -7.00 -24.02
C ASN A 99 -3.40 -7.63 -23.03
N MET A 100 -2.28 -6.95 -22.79
CA MET A 100 -1.24 -7.37 -21.84
C MET A 100 -1.27 -6.45 -20.61
N ASP A 101 -2.42 -6.38 -19.93
CA ASP A 101 -2.59 -5.54 -18.74
C ASP A 101 -2.10 -6.20 -17.43
N LYS A 102 -1.84 -7.52 -17.46
CA LYS A 102 -1.34 -8.28 -16.31
C LYS A 102 -0.36 -9.36 -16.76
N THR A 103 0.93 -9.14 -16.50
CA THR A 103 1.91 -10.24 -16.43
C THR A 103 1.93 -10.80 -15.02
N GLY A 104 1.04 -11.76 -14.75
CA GLY A 104 1.14 -12.60 -13.56
C GLY A 104 2.18 -13.68 -13.79
N LEU A 105 3.41 -13.47 -13.30
CA LEU A 105 4.46 -14.48 -13.30
C LEU A 105 4.09 -15.54 -12.24
N PHE A 106 3.41 -16.62 -12.64
CA PHE A 106 3.16 -17.77 -11.78
C PHE A 106 4.31 -18.77 -11.94
N TYR A 107 5.15 -18.90 -10.92
CA TYR A 107 6.04 -20.06 -10.76
C TYR A 107 5.30 -21.13 -9.95
N GLN A 108 5.27 -22.37 -10.46
CA GLN A 108 4.92 -23.58 -9.70
C GLN A 108 6.19 -24.34 -9.32
#